data_AF-A0A533RPT0-F1
#
_entry.id   AF-A0A533RPT0-F1
#
_cell.length_a   1.000
_cell.length_b   1.000
_cell.length_c   1.000
_cell.angle_alpha   90.00
_cell.angle_beta   90.00
_cell.angle_gamma   90.00
#
_symmetry.space_group_name_H-M   'P 1'
#
loop_
_entity.id
_entity.type
_entity.pdbx_description
1 polymer ?
#
loop_
_entity_poly.entity_id
_entity_poly.type
_entity_poly.pdbx_seq_one_letter_code
_entity_poly.pdbx_strand_id
1 'polypeptide(L)'
;MTEVTSTVSKHAKVVAVAGALLGAAATFSAHGIAFNPNRIVDGNPESLLSGLGAWGWVLLAMWIGAAALSVSPLPERVRGITVTLHGGAAPVLMLWASGAAAQAWVSETSDVARTSLLWAAWLSLFASYVVIFAATAWLEAGALRALLTYAPVISAAVLIGTGQLDELAVMREYANNAEDFAVEFRLHLLYVAGAVSIGLVAGVALGLLAARRRTLEPAIFGTLNVLQVFPTLAFIGLMYPVLSGLSARFAFFDALNVRGVGWAPVIIVLSAYAVYPIARNTYTSLINLDAG
;
A
#
# COMPACT_ATOMS: atom_id res chain seq x y z
N MET A 1 23.77 9.78 -24.84
CA MET A 1 22.49 9.14 -24.42
C MET A 1 22.61 7.63 -24.14
N THR A 2 23.80 7.02 -24.26
CA THR A 2 24.05 5.56 -24.18
C THR A 2 24.57 5.06 -22.83
N GLU A 3 25.16 5.93 -22.02
CA GLU A 3 25.77 5.55 -20.72
C GLU A 3 24.78 5.58 -19.55
N VAL A 4 23.80 6.48 -19.60
CA VAL A 4 22.72 6.58 -18.61
C VAL A 4 21.74 5.40 -18.75
N THR A 5 21.43 4.99 -19.97
CA THR A 5 20.54 3.84 -20.22
C THR A 5 21.20 2.52 -19.82
N SER A 6 22.51 2.37 -20.04
CA SER A 6 23.25 1.17 -19.63
C SER A 6 23.38 1.03 -18.11
N THR A 7 23.56 2.15 -17.40
CA THR A 7 23.59 2.16 -15.92
C THR A 7 22.22 1.86 -15.32
N VAL A 8 21.13 2.44 -15.82
CA VAL A 8 19.76 2.10 -15.39
C VAL A 8 19.47 0.62 -15.58
N SER A 9 19.82 0.05 -16.75
CA SER A 9 19.63 -1.38 -17.03
C SER A 9 20.42 -2.28 -16.07
N LYS A 10 21.65 -1.89 -15.69
CA LYS A 10 22.46 -2.63 -14.72
C LYS A 10 21.83 -2.63 -13.31
N HIS A 11 21.36 -1.48 -12.83
CA HIS A 11 20.68 -1.39 -11.53
C HIS A 11 19.37 -2.18 -11.54
N ALA A 12 18.61 -2.15 -12.63
CA ALA A 12 17.39 -2.93 -12.78
C ALA A 12 17.62 -4.44 -12.59
N LYS A 13 18.77 -4.99 -13.03
CA LYS A 13 19.09 -6.41 -12.79
C LYS A 13 19.18 -6.72 -11.30
N VAL A 14 19.89 -5.87 -10.55
CA VAL A 14 20.06 -6.03 -9.10
C VAL A 14 18.72 -5.95 -8.38
N VAL A 15 17.89 -4.96 -8.73
CA VAL A 15 16.56 -4.79 -8.14
C VAL A 15 15.64 -5.98 -8.47
N ALA A 16 15.63 -6.44 -9.72
CA ALA A 16 14.81 -7.58 -10.13
C ALA A 16 15.24 -8.89 -9.44
N VAL A 17 16.54 -9.14 -9.33
CA VAL A 17 17.07 -10.30 -8.60
C VAL A 17 16.73 -10.20 -7.11
N ALA A 18 16.91 -9.03 -6.49
CA ALA A 18 16.58 -8.82 -5.09
C ALA A 18 15.09 -9.06 -4.82
N GLY A 19 14.20 -8.53 -5.68
CA GLY A 19 12.77 -8.79 -5.61
C GLY A 19 12.43 -10.27 -5.78
N ALA A 20 13.05 -10.95 -6.75
CA ALA A 20 12.82 -12.37 -6.99
C ALA A 20 13.31 -13.25 -5.83
N LEU A 21 14.48 -12.95 -5.26
CA LEU A 21 14.99 -13.64 -4.07
C LEU A 21 14.11 -13.38 -2.85
N LEU A 22 13.57 -12.16 -2.71
CA LEU A 22 12.60 -11.84 -1.67
C LEU A 22 11.33 -12.68 -1.81
N GLY A 23 10.83 -12.84 -3.04
CA GLY A 23 9.69 -13.71 -3.35
C GLY A 23 9.96 -15.18 -3.02
N ALA A 24 11.14 -15.70 -3.39
CA ALA A 24 11.55 -17.06 -3.05
C ALA A 24 11.68 -17.26 -1.54
N ALA A 25 12.30 -16.32 -0.83
CA ALA A 25 12.41 -16.34 0.63
C ALA A 25 11.03 -16.30 1.31
N ALA A 26 10.11 -15.48 0.80
CA ALA A 26 8.74 -15.45 1.25
C ALA A 26 8.04 -16.81 1.04
N THR A 27 8.27 -17.49 -0.08
CA THR A 27 7.68 -18.82 -0.32
C THR A 27 8.10 -19.86 0.72
N PHE A 28 9.36 -19.82 1.18
CA PHE A 28 9.88 -20.73 2.21
C PHE A 28 9.54 -20.32 3.65
N SER A 29 9.18 -19.07 3.88
CA SER A 29 8.98 -18.54 5.23
C SER A 29 7.80 -19.21 5.91
N ALA A 30 7.94 -19.59 7.18
CA ALA A 30 6.95 -20.40 7.92
C ALA A 30 5.56 -19.76 8.11
N HIS A 31 5.37 -18.51 7.69
CA HIS A 31 4.14 -17.72 7.89
C HIS A 31 3.64 -17.20 6.54
N GLY A 32 3.31 -18.13 5.64
CA GLY A 32 2.67 -17.86 4.36
C GLY A 32 1.15 -17.89 4.45
N ILE A 33 0.62 -18.97 5.00
CA ILE A 33 -0.81 -19.22 5.10
C ILE A 33 -1.12 -19.90 6.45
N ALA A 34 -2.27 -19.61 7.04
CA ALA A 34 -2.72 -20.27 8.27
C ALA A 34 -4.11 -20.87 8.06
N PHE A 35 -4.26 -22.12 8.50
CA PHE A 35 -5.52 -22.87 8.47
C PHE A 35 -6.10 -22.92 9.88
N ASN A 36 -7.10 -22.07 10.13
CA ASN A 36 -7.73 -21.90 11.43
C ASN A 36 -9.05 -22.68 11.46
N PRO A 37 -9.33 -23.46 12.53
CA PRO A 37 -10.61 -24.17 12.67
C PRO A 37 -11.82 -23.23 12.78
N ASN A 38 -11.62 -22.04 13.35
CA ASN A 38 -12.62 -20.96 13.41
C ASN A 38 -11.93 -19.62 13.69
N ARG A 39 -12.71 -18.55 13.92
CA ARG A 39 -12.21 -17.19 14.19
C ARG A 39 -11.48 -17.03 15.54
N ILE A 40 -11.69 -17.93 16.50
CA ILE A 40 -11.17 -17.81 17.87
C ILE A 40 -9.91 -18.66 18.06
N VAL A 41 -9.87 -19.83 17.44
CA VAL A 41 -8.76 -20.77 17.58
C VAL A 41 -7.69 -20.45 16.55
N ASP A 42 -6.48 -20.20 17.04
CA ASP A 42 -5.32 -19.99 16.18
C ASP A 42 -5.02 -21.25 15.36
N GLY A 43 -4.82 -21.06 14.06
CA GLY A 43 -4.34 -22.10 13.16
C GLY A 43 -2.83 -22.27 13.25
N ASN A 44 -2.33 -23.40 12.74
CA ASN A 44 -0.90 -23.59 12.57
C ASN A 44 -0.43 -22.82 11.31
N PRO A 45 0.52 -21.88 11.45
CA PRO A 45 1.08 -21.18 10.31
C PRO A 45 1.95 -22.14 9.50
N GLU A 46 1.75 -22.11 8.19
CA GLU A 46 2.50 -22.87 7.21
C GLU A 46 3.19 -21.94 6.20
N SER A 47 4.27 -22.44 5.61
CA SER A 47 4.90 -21.77 4.47
C SER A 47 4.00 -21.79 3.24
N LEU A 48 4.22 -20.87 2.29
CA LEU A 48 3.53 -20.96 1.00
C LEU A 48 3.96 -22.21 0.22
N LEU A 49 5.18 -22.72 0.47
CA LEU A 49 5.66 -23.94 -0.15
C LEU A 49 4.86 -25.18 0.30
N SER A 50 4.65 -25.34 1.61
CA SER A 50 3.90 -26.46 2.17
C SER A 50 2.40 -26.28 2.05
N GLY A 51 1.89 -25.10 2.43
CA GLY A 51 0.45 -24.85 2.52
C GLY A 51 -0.27 -24.74 1.19
N LEU A 52 0.47 -24.52 0.08
CA LEU A 52 -0.09 -24.56 -1.29
C LEU A 52 0.19 -25.91 -2.00
N GLY A 53 0.81 -26.88 -1.31
CA GLY A 53 1.16 -28.18 -1.87
C GLY A 53 2.02 -28.08 -3.13
N ALA A 54 1.63 -28.78 -4.20
CA ALA A 54 2.36 -28.77 -5.48
C ALA A 54 2.51 -27.35 -6.08
N TRP A 55 1.52 -26.48 -5.87
CA TRP A 55 1.55 -25.11 -6.39
C TRP A 55 2.57 -24.22 -5.66
N GLY A 56 2.92 -24.54 -4.42
CA GLY A 56 4.00 -23.87 -3.70
C GLY A 56 5.36 -24.06 -4.39
N TRP A 57 5.62 -25.24 -4.95
CA TRP A 57 6.83 -25.53 -5.72
C TRP A 57 6.86 -24.79 -7.06
N VAL A 58 5.71 -24.70 -7.72
CA VAL A 58 5.58 -23.90 -8.96
C VAL A 58 5.83 -22.43 -8.66
N LEU A 59 5.25 -21.90 -7.57
CA LEU A 59 5.49 -20.53 -7.11
C LEU A 59 6.98 -20.27 -6.86
N LEU A 60 7.66 -21.18 -6.17
CA LEU A 60 9.11 -21.09 -5.95
C LEU A 60 9.89 -21.10 -7.27
N ALA A 61 9.55 -22.01 -8.18
CA ALA A 61 10.18 -22.10 -9.49
C ALA A 61 10.00 -20.81 -10.31
N MET A 62 8.86 -20.13 -10.19
CA MET A 62 8.62 -18.85 -10.85
C MET A 62 9.53 -17.74 -10.30
N TRP A 63 9.73 -17.70 -8.98
CA TRP A 63 10.67 -16.74 -8.37
C TRP A 63 12.12 -17.01 -8.76
N ILE A 64 12.55 -18.27 -8.73
CA ILE A 64 13.89 -18.66 -9.16
C ILE A 64 14.08 -18.34 -10.66
N GLY A 65 13.07 -18.63 -11.48
CA GLY A 65 13.05 -18.30 -12.90
C GLY A 65 13.17 -16.80 -13.15
N ALA A 66 12.42 -15.97 -12.40
CA ALA A 66 12.53 -14.52 -12.50
C ALA A 66 13.94 -14.01 -12.16
N ALA A 67 14.59 -14.56 -11.12
CA ALA A 67 15.95 -14.22 -10.77
C ALA A 67 16.95 -14.60 -11.87
N ALA A 68 16.87 -15.84 -12.37
CA ALA A 68 17.74 -16.34 -13.43
C ALA A 68 17.57 -15.55 -14.74
N LEU A 69 16.33 -15.26 -15.14
CA LEU A 69 16.03 -14.47 -16.33
C LEU A 69 16.50 -13.02 -16.22
N SER A 70 16.48 -12.43 -15.02
CA SER A 70 16.95 -11.06 -14.77
C SER A 70 18.44 -10.88 -15.07
N VAL A 71 19.26 -11.92 -14.88
CA VAL A 71 20.70 -11.89 -15.18
C VAL A 71 21.05 -12.54 -16.52
N SER A 72 20.07 -13.11 -17.22
CA SER A 72 20.28 -13.79 -18.48
C SER A 72 20.87 -12.88 -19.58
N PRO A 73 21.57 -13.45 -20.58
CA PRO A 73 22.10 -12.71 -21.72
C PRO A 73 21.01 -12.35 -22.76
N LEU A 74 19.72 -12.50 -22.42
CA LEU A 74 18.62 -12.21 -23.33
C LEU A 74 18.60 -10.73 -23.75
N PRO A 75 18.11 -10.44 -24.97
CA PRO A 75 17.83 -9.07 -25.40
C PRO A 75 16.89 -8.37 -24.40
N GLU A 76 17.08 -7.07 -24.18
CA GLU A 76 16.39 -6.34 -23.11
C GLU A 76 14.86 -6.50 -23.18
N ARG A 77 14.27 -6.32 -24.36
CA ARG A 77 12.82 -6.49 -24.55
C ARG A 77 12.34 -7.89 -24.16
N VAL A 78 13.07 -8.94 -24.55
CA VAL A 78 12.72 -10.33 -24.23
C VAL A 78 12.86 -10.57 -22.73
N ARG A 79 13.95 -10.09 -22.12
CA ARG A 79 14.18 -10.16 -20.67
C ARG A 79 13.08 -9.43 -19.89
N GLY A 80 12.72 -8.22 -20.31
CA GLY A 80 11.63 -7.44 -19.72
C GLY A 80 10.31 -8.20 -19.76
N ILE A 81 9.94 -8.77 -20.90
CA ILE A 81 8.71 -9.56 -21.04
C ILE A 81 8.76 -10.79 -20.13
N THR A 82 9.81 -11.61 -20.20
CA THR A 82 9.85 -12.88 -19.46
C THR A 82 9.94 -12.67 -17.95
N VAL A 83 10.72 -11.70 -17.48
CA VAL A 83 10.80 -11.35 -16.05
C VAL A 83 9.47 -10.80 -15.55
N THR A 84 8.81 -9.93 -16.32
CA THR A 84 7.49 -9.40 -15.92
C THR A 84 6.42 -10.49 -15.90
N LEU A 85 6.45 -11.44 -16.84
CA LEU A 85 5.53 -12.59 -16.84
C LEU A 85 5.73 -13.46 -15.59
N HIS A 86 6.96 -13.78 -15.20
CA HIS A 86 7.21 -14.57 -13.99
C HIS A 86 6.81 -13.80 -12.73
N GLY A 87 7.30 -12.56 -12.59
CA GLY A 87 6.99 -11.71 -11.44
C GLY A 87 5.51 -11.38 -11.32
N GLY A 88 4.79 -11.29 -12.44
CA GLY A 88 3.36 -11.00 -12.49
C GLY A 88 2.46 -12.23 -12.32
N ALA A 89 2.83 -13.39 -12.88
CA ALA A 89 2.03 -14.60 -12.73
C ALA A 89 2.23 -15.27 -11.36
N ALA A 90 3.37 -15.07 -10.69
CA ALA A 90 3.63 -15.60 -9.35
C ALA A 90 2.57 -15.20 -8.28
N PRO A 91 2.25 -13.91 -8.07
CA PRO A 91 1.20 -13.53 -7.12
C PRO A 91 -0.20 -13.99 -7.54
N VAL A 92 -0.48 -14.10 -8.84
CA VAL A 92 -1.76 -14.61 -9.35
C VAL A 92 -1.92 -16.09 -9.01
N LEU A 93 -0.87 -16.88 -9.26
CA LEU A 93 -0.82 -18.29 -8.87
C LEU A 93 -0.98 -18.44 -7.35
N MET A 94 -0.25 -17.64 -6.56
CA MET A 94 -0.34 -17.67 -5.11
C MET A 94 -1.77 -17.40 -4.64
N LEU A 95 -2.41 -16.32 -5.10
CA LEU A 95 -3.78 -15.97 -4.72
C LEU A 95 -4.78 -17.07 -5.11
N TRP A 96 -4.72 -17.54 -6.35
CA TRP A 96 -5.60 -18.62 -6.82
C TRP A 96 -5.43 -19.90 -6.00
N ALA A 97 -4.18 -20.33 -5.75
CA ALA A 97 -3.87 -21.52 -4.99
C ALA A 97 -4.29 -21.39 -3.51
N SER A 98 -4.13 -20.20 -2.91
CA SER A 98 -4.63 -19.92 -1.57
C SER A 98 -6.15 -19.99 -1.49
N GLY A 99 -6.86 -19.47 -2.50
CA GLY A 99 -8.32 -19.62 -2.60
C GLY A 99 -8.75 -21.08 -2.72
N ALA A 100 -8.07 -21.86 -3.56
CA ALA A 100 -8.33 -23.30 -3.70
C ALA A 100 -8.06 -24.07 -2.40
N ALA A 101 -6.96 -23.76 -1.70
CA ALA A 101 -6.64 -24.33 -0.40
C ALA A 101 -7.67 -23.97 0.67
N ALA A 102 -8.19 -22.74 0.64
CA ALA A 102 -9.24 -22.29 1.56
C ALA A 102 -10.57 -23.03 1.34
N GLN A 103 -10.98 -23.20 0.08
CA GLN A 103 -12.17 -23.98 -0.28
C GLN A 103 -12.05 -25.45 0.17
N ALA A 104 -10.89 -26.06 -0.06
CA ALA A 104 -10.62 -27.42 0.41
C ALA A 104 -10.69 -27.53 1.94
N TRP A 105 -10.03 -26.62 2.66
CA TRP A 105 -10.02 -26.59 4.13
C TRP A 105 -11.42 -26.46 4.74
N VAL A 106 -12.25 -25.57 4.18
CA VAL A 106 -13.65 -25.40 4.60
C VAL A 106 -14.44 -26.69 4.36
N SER A 107 -14.28 -27.32 3.20
CA SER A 107 -14.99 -28.56 2.86
C SER A 107 -14.61 -29.76 3.74
N GLU A 108 -13.36 -29.82 4.19
CA GLU A 108 -12.84 -30.91 5.02
C GLU A 108 -13.08 -30.69 6.52
N THR A 109 -13.16 -29.43 6.96
CA THR A 109 -13.20 -29.08 8.39
C THR A 109 -14.59 -28.65 8.85
N SER A 110 -15.07 -27.49 8.38
CA SER A 110 -16.39 -26.93 8.71
C SER A 110 -16.63 -25.59 8.00
N ASP A 111 -17.89 -25.18 7.89
CA ASP A 111 -18.29 -23.88 7.31
C ASP A 111 -17.74 -22.65 8.07
N VAL A 112 -17.33 -22.83 9.34
CA VAL A 112 -16.75 -21.75 10.17
C VAL A 112 -15.23 -21.69 10.09
N ALA A 113 -14.59 -22.63 9.39
CA ALA A 113 -13.16 -22.66 9.17
C ALA A 113 -12.68 -21.42 8.42
N ARG A 114 -11.44 -20.99 8.67
CA ARG A 114 -10.85 -19.77 8.10
C ARG A 114 -9.45 -20.03 7.61
N THR A 115 -9.14 -19.52 6.43
CA THR A 115 -7.78 -19.55 5.87
C THR A 115 -7.25 -18.14 5.72
N SER A 116 -6.15 -17.83 6.40
CA SER A 116 -5.58 -16.48 6.46
C SER A 116 -4.27 -16.39 5.70
N LEU A 117 -4.10 -15.34 4.90
CA LEU A 117 -2.81 -14.97 4.32
C LEU A 117 -1.96 -14.24 5.36
N LEU A 118 -0.76 -14.75 5.60
CA LEU A 118 0.17 -14.19 6.59
C LEU A 118 1.24 -13.31 5.91
N TRP A 119 2.17 -12.76 6.69
CA TRP A 119 3.14 -11.76 6.21
C TRP A 119 3.95 -12.20 4.99
N ALA A 120 4.23 -13.49 4.82
CA ALA A 120 5.01 -13.96 3.67
C ALA A 120 4.19 -13.90 2.37
N ALA A 121 2.87 -14.08 2.42
CA ALA A 121 2.01 -13.83 1.25
C ALA A 121 2.07 -12.35 0.82
N TRP A 122 1.96 -11.43 1.78
CA TRP A 122 2.10 -10.00 1.52
C TRP A 122 3.48 -9.62 0.99
N LEU A 123 4.53 -10.27 1.51
CA LEU A 123 5.90 -10.08 1.03
C LEU A 123 6.08 -10.61 -0.41
N SER A 124 5.38 -11.68 -0.78
CA SER A 124 5.35 -12.20 -2.16
C SER A 124 4.67 -11.21 -3.14
N LEU A 125 3.58 -10.54 -2.71
CA LEU A 125 2.97 -9.46 -3.49
C LEU A 125 3.93 -8.26 -3.65
N PHE A 126 4.63 -7.87 -2.59
CA PHE A 126 5.64 -6.82 -2.65
C PHE A 126 6.82 -7.20 -3.55
N ALA A 127 7.29 -8.44 -3.48
CA ALA A 127 8.31 -8.97 -4.37
C ALA A 127 7.89 -8.86 -5.85
N SER A 128 6.64 -9.19 -6.16
CA SER A 128 6.07 -9.00 -7.51
C SER A 128 6.18 -7.55 -7.98
N TYR A 129 5.76 -6.59 -7.14
CA TYR A 129 5.89 -5.17 -7.45
C TYR A 129 7.34 -4.78 -7.77
N VAL A 130 8.30 -5.21 -6.94
CA VAL A 130 9.73 -4.91 -7.14
C VAL A 130 10.26 -5.49 -8.45
N VAL A 131 9.93 -6.75 -8.76
CA VAL A 131 10.35 -7.41 -10.01
C VAL A 131 9.76 -6.74 -11.24
N ILE A 132 8.45 -6.45 -11.23
CA ILE A 132 7.76 -5.79 -12.35
C ILE A 132 8.30 -4.37 -12.53
N PHE A 133 8.47 -3.61 -11.44
CA PHE A 133 9.01 -2.26 -11.48
C PHE A 133 10.40 -2.24 -12.12
N ALA A 134 11.30 -3.14 -11.69
CA ALA A 134 12.63 -3.26 -12.28
C ALA A 134 12.58 -3.63 -13.76
N ALA A 135 11.72 -4.58 -14.13
CA ALA A 135 11.60 -5.03 -15.51
C ALA A 135 11.10 -3.94 -16.47
N THR A 136 10.42 -2.89 -15.96
CA THR A 136 10.03 -1.74 -16.78
C THR A 136 11.21 -0.97 -17.39
N ALA A 137 12.42 -1.09 -16.82
CA ALA A 137 13.63 -0.51 -17.37
C ALA A 137 14.06 -1.15 -18.70
N TRP A 138 13.57 -2.36 -19.00
CA TRP A 138 13.87 -3.10 -20.23
C TRP A 138 12.71 -3.11 -21.23
N LEU A 139 11.62 -2.40 -20.91
CA LEU A 139 10.43 -2.31 -21.75
C LEU A 139 10.19 -0.87 -22.19
N GLU A 140 10.00 -0.68 -23.48
CA GLU A 140 9.61 0.60 -24.06
C GLU A 140 8.24 1.04 -23.51
N ALA A 141 8.05 2.36 -23.38
CA ALA A 141 6.76 2.93 -23.00
C ALA A 141 5.73 2.63 -24.10
N GLY A 142 4.63 1.98 -23.73
CA GLY A 142 3.59 1.58 -24.67
C GLY A 142 2.60 0.60 -24.07
N ALA A 143 1.64 0.16 -24.90
CA ALA A 143 0.53 -0.69 -24.47
C ALA A 143 1.00 -2.03 -23.89
N LEU A 144 2.03 -2.66 -24.46
CA LEU A 144 2.57 -3.92 -23.96
C LEU A 144 3.11 -3.81 -22.54
N ARG A 145 3.90 -2.76 -22.26
CA ARG A 145 4.43 -2.50 -20.92
C ARG A 145 3.29 -2.27 -19.93
N ALA A 146 2.32 -1.42 -20.29
CA ALA A 146 1.15 -1.17 -19.44
C ALA A 146 0.36 -2.47 -19.16
N LEU A 147 0.08 -3.27 -20.20
CA LEU A 147 -0.62 -4.54 -20.07
C LEU A 147 0.12 -5.48 -19.12
N LEU A 148 1.42 -5.70 -19.31
CA LEU A 148 2.21 -6.60 -18.47
C LEU A 148 2.31 -6.11 -17.02
N THR A 149 2.44 -4.79 -16.80
CA THR A 149 2.50 -4.20 -15.46
C THR A 149 1.17 -4.33 -14.70
N TYR A 150 0.04 -4.14 -15.38
CA TYR A 150 -1.27 -4.16 -14.73
C TYR A 150 -1.99 -5.52 -14.79
N ALA A 151 -1.52 -6.47 -15.61
CA ALA A 151 -2.11 -7.80 -15.73
C ALA A 151 -2.30 -8.50 -14.37
N PRO A 152 -1.34 -8.50 -13.42
CA PRO A 152 -1.52 -9.16 -12.12
C PRO A 152 -2.62 -8.53 -11.27
N VAL A 153 -2.78 -7.21 -11.34
CA VAL A 153 -3.83 -6.48 -10.63
C VAL A 153 -5.21 -6.81 -11.23
N ILE A 154 -5.30 -6.84 -12.56
CA ILE A 154 -6.52 -7.24 -13.28
C ILE A 154 -6.86 -8.70 -12.94
N SER A 155 -5.88 -9.61 -12.96
CA SER A 155 -6.09 -11.01 -12.59
C SER A 155 -6.54 -11.17 -11.14
N ALA A 156 -5.97 -10.43 -10.19
CA ALA A 156 -6.45 -10.43 -8.81
C ALA A 156 -7.90 -9.95 -8.70
N ALA A 157 -8.28 -8.88 -9.42
CA ALA A 157 -9.66 -8.41 -9.48
C ALA A 157 -10.61 -9.45 -10.09
N VAL A 158 -10.17 -10.17 -11.14
CA VAL A 158 -10.94 -11.28 -11.72
C VAL A 158 -11.13 -12.40 -10.70
N LEU A 159 -10.07 -12.82 -9.98
CA LEU A 159 -10.17 -13.87 -8.95
C LEU A 159 -11.15 -13.50 -7.83
N ILE A 160 -11.16 -12.23 -7.42
CA ILE A 160 -12.15 -11.70 -6.46
C ILE A 160 -13.54 -11.76 -7.07
N GLY A 161 -13.72 -11.24 -8.30
CA GLY A 161 -15.02 -11.16 -8.96
C GLY A 161 -15.64 -12.52 -9.32
N THR A 162 -14.84 -13.56 -9.51
CA THR A 162 -15.32 -14.94 -9.75
C THR A 162 -15.59 -15.71 -8.45
N GLY A 163 -15.36 -15.11 -7.29
CA GLY A 163 -15.53 -15.77 -5.98
C GLY A 163 -14.43 -16.79 -5.63
N GLN A 164 -13.33 -16.84 -6.39
CA GLN A 164 -12.26 -17.81 -6.14
C GLN A 164 -11.63 -17.62 -4.74
N LEU A 165 -11.68 -16.40 -4.22
CA LEU A 165 -11.06 -16.00 -2.97
C LEU A 165 -12.06 -15.89 -1.81
N ASP A 166 -13.34 -16.20 -2.02
CA ASP A 166 -14.42 -15.94 -1.05
C ASP A 166 -14.19 -16.64 0.29
N GLU A 167 -13.53 -17.79 0.26
CA GLU A 167 -13.23 -18.58 1.45
C GLU A 167 -12.04 -18.08 2.27
N LEU A 168 -11.27 -17.12 1.74
CA LEU A 168 -10.22 -16.47 2.52
C LEU A 168 -10.82 -15.66 3.65
N ALA A 169 -10.15 -15.68 4.81
CA ALA A 169 -10.62 -15.01 6.03
C ALA A 169 -10.94 -13.53 5.79
N VAL A 170 -10.10 -12.82 5.04
CA VAL A 170 -10.32 -11.40 4.71
C VAL A 170 -11.60 -11.17 3.91
N MET A 171 -11.94 -12.07 2.97
CA MET A 171 -13.14 -11.96 2.14
C MET A 171 -14.39 -12.27 2.96
N ARG A 172 -14.35 -13.32 3.80
CA ARG A 172 -15.44 -13.63 4.73
C ARG A 172 -15.66 -12.51 5.75
N GLU A 173 -14.61 -11.93 6.30
CA GLU A 173 -14.72 -10.80 7.24
C GLU A 173 -15.27 -9.54 6.55
N TYR A 174 -14.87 -9.26 5.30
CA TYR A 174 -15.49 -8.20 4.52
C TYR A 174 -16.99 -8.46 4.29
N ALA A 175 -17.36 -9.68 3.87
CA ALA A 175 -18.76 -10.03 3.62
C ALA A 175 -19.63 -9.88 4.87
N ASN A 176 -19.11 -10.25 6.05
CA ASN A 176 -19.83 -10.13 7.32
C ASN A 176 -19.99 -8.68 7.81
N ASN A 177 -19.10 -7.76 7.41
CA ASN A 177 -19.05 -6.38 7.89
C ASN A 177 -19.22 -5.35 6.76
N ALA A 178 -19.79 -5.75 5.61
CA ALA A 178 -19.78 -4.93 4.40
C ALA A 178 -20.55 -3.61 4.57
N GLU A 179 -21.66 -3.62 5.32
CA GLU A 179 -22.47 -2.42 5.57
C GLU A 179 -21.72 -1.40 6.44
N ASP A 180 -21.16 -1.85 7.56
CA ASP A 180 -20.35 -1.02 8.46
C ASP A 180 -19.10 -0.50 7.74
N PHE A 181 -18.42 -1.36 6.97
CA PHE A 181 -17.28 -0.96 6.15
C PHE A 181 -17.67 0.16 5.18
N ALA A 182 -18.82 0.07 4.50
CA ALA A 182 -19.25 1.10 3.57
C ALA A 182 -19.55 2.44 4.26
N VAL A 183 -20.11 2.41 5.48
CA VAL A 183 -20.33 3.61 6.29
C VAL A 183 -19.00 4.25 6.69
N GLU A 184 -18.10 3.47 7.29
CA GLU A 184 -16.81 3.95 7.77
C GLU A 184 -15.90 4.40 6.63
N PHE A 185 -15.94 3.72 5.48
CA PHE A 185 -15.20 4.11 4.29
C PHE A 185 -15.65 5.48 3.76
N ARG A 186 -16.97 5.74 3.71
CA ARG A 186 -17.49 7.06 3.33
C ARG A 186 -17.09 8.14 4.33
N LEU A 187 -17.17 7.85 5.63
CA LEU A 187 -16.72 8.77 6.68
C LEU A 187 -15.23 9.06 6.56
N HIS A 188 -14.41 8.05 6.30
CA HIS A 188 -12.98 8.20 6.05
C HIS A 188 -12.71 9.13 4.86
N LEU A 189 -13.38 8.91 3.72
CA LEU A 189 -13.26 9.79 2.56
C LEU A 189 -13.67 11.23 2.87
N LEU A 190 -14.76 11.43 3.62
CA LEU A 190 -15.21 12.76 4.04
C LEU A 190 -14.18 13.46 4.93
N TYR A 191 -13.62 12.76 5.91
CA TYR A 191 -12.58 13.31 6.79
C TYR A 191 -11.30 13.65 6.03
N VAL A 192 -10.85 12.77 5.14
CA VAL A 192 -9.67 13.02 4.31
C VAL A 192 -9.91 14.20 3.38
N ALA A 193 -11.03 14.24 2.65
CA ALA A 193 -11.35 15.34 1.74
C ALA A 193 -11.47 16.68 2.48
N GLY A 194 -12.13 16.71 3.64
CA GLY A 194 -12.26 17.90 4.47
C GLY A 194 -10.91 18.40 4.97
N ALA A 195 -10.09 17.52 5.54
CA ALA A 195 -8.78 17.87 6.05
C ALA A 195 -7.81 18.32 4.95
N VAL A 196 -7.80 17.63 3.80
CA VAL A 196 -6.99 18.02 2.64
C VAL A 196 -7.44 19.37 2.10
N SER A 197 -8.74 19.67 2.06
CA SER A 197 -9.25 20.97 1.61
C SER A 197 -8.81 22.10 2.53
N ILE A 198 -8.88 21.91 3.85
CA ILE A 198 -8.36 22.87 4.84
C ILE A 198 -6.84 23.04 4.67
N GLY A 199 -6.12 21.93 4.58
CA GLY A 199 -4.68 21.90 4.36
C GLY A 199 -4.26 22.58 3.07
N LEU A 200 -5.06 22.45 2.02
CA LEU A 200 -4.85 23.10 0.72
C LEU A 200 -4.97 24.61 0.84
N VAL A 201 -6.07 25.10 1.39
CA VAL A 201 -6.30 26.55 1.56
C VAL A 201 -5.21 27.17 2.43
N ALA A 202 -4.96 26.60 3.61
CA ALA A 202 -3.95 27.11 4.52
C ALA A 202 -2.52 26.95 3.97
N GLY A 203 -2.21 25.80 3.38
CA GLY A 203 -0.90 25.51 2.81
C GLY A 203 -0.55 26.43 1.65
N VAL A 204 -1.47 26.64 0.70
CA VAL A 204 -1.25 27.56 -0.42
C VAL A 204 -1.08 28.99 0.09
N ALA A 205 -1.92 29.44 1.03
CA ALA A 205 -1.82 30.79 1.59
C ALA A 205 -0.45 31.02 2.28
N LEU A 206 0.00 30.07 3.10
CA LEU A 206 1.29 30.15 3.80
C LEU A 206 2.47 30.04 2.84
N GLY A 207 2.41 29.14 1.85
CA GLY A 207 3.45 28.99 0.83
C GLY A 207 3.59 30.25 -0.04
N LEU A 208 2.48 30.86 -0.43
CA LEU A 208 2.47 32.14 -1.14
C LEU A 208 3.03 33.29 -0.28
N LEU A 209 2.65 33.33 1.00
CA LEU A 209 3.15 34.34 1.93
C LEU A 209 4.67 34.23 2.12
N ALA A 210 5.18 33.01 2.30
CA ALA A 210 6.61 32.74 2.39
C ALA A 210 7.35 33.14 1.10
N ALA A 211 6.78 32.84 -0.07
CA ALA A 211 7.36 33.20 -1.37
C ALA A 211 7.42 34.72 -1.57
N ARG A 212 6.36 35.44 -1.19
CA ARG A 212 6.29 36.91 -1.31
C ARG A 212 7.14 37.63 -0.28
N ARG A 213 7.28 37.08 0.93
CA ARG A 213 8.04 37.67 2.03
C ARG A 213 9.06 36.66 2.55
N ARG A 214 10.22 36.61 1.90
CA ARG A 214 11.33 35.69 2.26
C ARG A 214 11.75 35.77 3.74
N THR A 215 11.55 36.91 4.40
CA THR A 215 11.82 37.05 5.84
C THR A 215 10.90 36.21 6.74
N LEU A 216 9.71 35.82 6.25
CA LEU A 216 8.75 34.99 6.99
C LEU A 216 8.93 33.49 6.74
N GLU A 217 9.69 33.11 5.71
CA GLU A 217 9.90 31.70 5.34
C GLU A 217 10.42 30.86 6.52
N PRO A 218 11.50 31.25 7.24
CA PRO A 218 12.03 30.41 8.32
C PRO A 218 11.04 30.21 9.46
N ALA A 219 10.26 31.26 9.77
CA ALA A 219 9.24 31.19 10.81
C ALA A 219 8.09 30.26 10.41
N ILE A 220 7.56 30.42 9.19
CA ILE A 220 6.45 29.61 8.67
C ILE A 220 6.86 28.13 8.63
N PHE A 221 7.97 27.79 7.96
CA PHE A 221 8.38 26.40 7.83
C PHE A 221 8.93 25.81 9.13
N GLY A 222 9.52 26.62 10.00
CA GLY A 222 9.91 26.19 11.35
C GLY A 222 8.71 25.74 12.17
N THR A 223 7.64 26.55 12.23
CA THR A 223 6.40 26.19 12.95
C THR A 223 5.73 24.96 12.34
N LEU A 224 5.58 24.93 11.02
CA LEU A 224 4.94 23.80 10.35
C LEU A 224 5.74 22.49 10.52
N ASN A 225 7.07 22.56 10.54
CA ASN A 225 7.92 21.40 10.80
C ASN A 225 7.75 20.86 12.23
N VAL A 226 7.63 21.75 13.22
CA VAL A 226 7.35 21.33 14.61
C VAL A 226 6.05 20.53 14.67
N LEU A 227 4.98 21.00 14.01
CA LEU A 227 3.70 20.28 13.94
C LEU A 227 3.83 18.90 13.29
N GLN A 228 4.69 18.74 12.29
CA GLN A 228 4.89 17.47 11.60
C GLN A 228 5.66 16.41 12.39
N VAL A 229 6.55 16.83 13.29
CA VAL A 229 7.38 15.90 14.06
C VAL A 229 6.64 15.36 15.28
N PHE A 230 5.50 15.96 15.67
CA PHE A 230 4.69 15.44 16.76
C PHE A 230 4.23 14.00 16.47
N PRO A 231 4.37 13.06 17.42
CA PRO A 231 3.84 11.72 17.25
C PRO A 231 2.30 11.78 17.30
N THR A 232 1.65 11.21 16.29
CA THR A 232 0.18 11.28 16.11
C THR A 232 -0.58 10.85 17.37
N LEU A 233 -0.12 9.80 18.05
CA LEU A 233 -0.78 9.29 19.27
C LEU A 233 -0.75 10.30 20.42
N ALA A 234 0.37 11.01 20.60
CA ALA A 234 0.48 12.05 21.64
C ALA A 234 -0.34 13.28 21.26
N PHE A 235 -0.39 13.64 19.98
CA PHE A 235 -1.20 14.76 19.51
C PHE A 235 -2.69 14.49 19.77
N ILE A 236 -3.18 13.29 19.46
CA ILE A 236 -4.55 12.88 19.81
C ILE A 236 -4.77 12.90 21.33
N GLY A 237 -3.82 12.37 22.11
CA GLY A 237 -3.87 12.39 23.57
C GLY A 237 -3.95 13.81 24.17
N LEU A 238 -3.25 14.78 23.57
CA LEU A 238 -3.32 16.19 23.94
C LEU A 238 -4.67 16.83 23.54
N MET A 239 -5.21 16.46 22.38
CA MET A 239 -6.50 16.98 21.91
C MET A 239 -7.67 16.54 22.78
N TYR A 240 -7.60 15.38 23.42
CA TYR A 240 -8.68 14.88 24.27
C TYR A 240 -9.10 15.89 25.36
N PRO A 241 -8.23 16.29 26.31
CA PRO A 241 -8.59 17.25 27.35
C PRO A 241 -8.83 18.67 26.79
N VAL A 242 -8.10 19.06 25.74
CA VAL A 242 -8.22 20.41 25.14
C VAL A 242 -9.60 20.60 24.52
N LEU A 243 -10.04 19.70 23.64
CA LEU A 243 -11.32 19.82 22.95
C LEU A 243 -12.49 19.57 23.90
N SER A 244 -12.37 18.61 24.82
CA SER A 244 -13.42 18.34 25.81
C SER A 244 -13.62 19.54 26.75
N GLY A 245 -12.52 20.17 27.19
CA GLY A 245 -12.57 21.38 28.01
C GLY A 245 -13.12 22.60 27.25
N LEU A 246 -12.89 22.67 25.95
CA LEU A 246 -13.42 23.73 25.10
C LEU A 246 -14.95 23.63 24.99
N SER A 247 -15.49 22.45 24.69
CA SER A 247 -16.93 22.24 24.57
C SER A 247 -17.65 22.39 25.91
N ALA A 248 -17.02 22.01 27.03
CA ALA A 248 -17.57 22.23 28.35
C ALA A 248 -17.73 23.73 28.72
N ARG A 249 -16.94 24.61 28.12
CA ARG A 249 -16.93 26.05 28.43
C ARG A 249 -17.72 26.90 27.44
N PHE A 250 -17.86 26.44 26.20
CA PHE A 250 -18.40 27.23 25.11
C PHE A 250 -19.49 26.46 24.36
N ALA A 251 -20.74 26.93 24.48
CA ALA A 251 -21.90 26.31 23.85
C ALA A 251 -21.78 26.16 22.32
N PHE A 252 -21.02 27.04 21.65
CA PHE A 252 -20.76 26.94 20.21
C PHE A 252 -20.04 25.63 19.84
N PHE A 253 -19.00 25.26 20.58
CA PHE A 253 -18.22 24.05 20.28
C PHE A 253 -18.98 22.78 20.67
N ASP A 254 -19.78 22.85 21.73
CA ASP A 254 -20.69 21.76 22.11
C ASP A 254 -21.78 21.53 21.05
N ALA A 255 -22.37 22.60 20.51
CA ALA A 255 -23.37 22.52 19.44
C ALA A 255 -22.82 21.93 18.13
N LEU A 256 -21.52 22.10 17.86
CA LEU A 256 -20.82 21.46 16.74
C LEU A 256 -20.35 20.03 17.05
N ASN A 257 -20.68 19.51 18.24
CA ASN A 257 -20.26 18.20 18.70
C ASN A 257 -18.73 18.02 18.68
N VAL A 258 -17.99 19.09 19.00
CA VAL A 258 -16.53 19.03 19.16
C VAL A 258 -16.25 18.27 20.46
N ARG A 259 -15.55 17.16 20.35
CA ARG A 259 -15.22 16.29 21.50
C ARG A 259 -13.76 15.89 21.43
N GLY A 260 -13.22 15.43 22.56
CA GLY A 260 -11.88 14.85 22.62
C GLY A 260 -11.69 13.60 21.75
N VAL A 261 -12.77 12.94 21.37
CA VAL A 261 -12.82 11.82 20.42
C VAL A 261 -13.88 12.11 19.36
N GLY A 262 -13.55 11.91 18.08
CA GLY A 262 -14.48 12.09 16.97
C GLY A 262 -13.88 12.87 15.81
N TRP A 263 -14.73 13.56 15.05
CA TRP A 263 -14.36 14.25 13.82
C TRP A 263 -13.35 15.39 14.04
N ALA A 264 -13.49 16.17 15.13
CA ALA A 264 -12.70 17.37 15.38
C ALA A 264 -11.19 17.09 15.53
N PRO A 265 -10.73 16.19 16.42
CA PRO A 265 -9.29 15.89 16.52
C PRO A 265 -8.75 15.30 15.21
N VAL A 266 -9.53 14.48 14.49
CA VAL A 266 -9.13 13.92 13.20
C VAL A 266 -8.87 15.01 12.18
N ILE A 267 -9.81 15.94 11.99
CA ILE A 267 -9.67 17.03 11.02
C ILE A 267 -8.50 17.95 11.39
N ILE A 268 -8.32 18.28 12.67
CA ILE A 268 -7.21 19.15 13.12
C ILE A 268 -5.86 18.49 12.80
N VAL A 269 -5.69 17.23 13.19
CA VAL A 269 -4.43 16.49 13.03
C VAL A 269 -4.12 16.28 11.54
N LEU A 270 -5.08 15.78 10.76
CA LEU A 270 -4.90 15.56 9.33
C LEU A 270 -4.61 16.86 8.57
N SER A 271 -5.31 17.95 8.90
CA SER A 271 -5.06 19.26 8.28
C SER A 271 -3.65 19.75 8.62
N ALA A 272 -3.25 19.67 9.90
CA ALA A 272 -1.92 20.11 10.32
C ALA A 272 -0.80 19.38 9.57
N TYR A 273 -0.93 18.06 9.38
CA TYR A 273 0.04 17.29 8.58
C TYR A 273 -0.01 17.63 7.09
N ALA A 274 -1.19 17.93 6.54
CA ALA A 274 -1.36 18.28 5.13
C ALA A 274 -0.81 19.67 4.78
N VAL A 275 -0.85 20.65 5.69
CA VAL A 275 -0.43 22.04 5.43
C VAL A 275 1.05 22.13 5.02
N TYR A 276 1.96 21.46 5.73
CA TYR A 276 3.40 21.58 5.46
C TYR A 276 3.81 21.17 4.04
N PRO A 277 3.51 19.95 3.53
CA PRO A 277 3.93 19.55 2.20
C PRO A 277 3.28 20.42 1.13
N ILE A 278 2.03 20.85 1.32
CA ILE A 278 1.34 21.75 0.38
C ILE A 278 2.00 23.13 0.36
N ALA A 279 2.27 23.72 1.53
CA ALA A 279 2.95 25.01 1.65
C ALA A 279 4.36 24.94 1.06
N ARG A 280 5.09 23.85 1.33
CA ARG A 280 6.44 23.64 0.83
C ARG A 280 6.45 23.53 -0.68
N ASN A 281 5.57 22.70 -1.24
CA ASN A 281 5.43 22.53 -2.68
C ASN A 281 5.06 23.87 -3.34
N THR A 282 4.07 24.60 -2.81
CA THR A 282 3.66 25.91 -3.32
C THR A 282 4.80 26.92 -3.30
N TYR A 283 5.51 27.03 -2.17
CA TYR A 283 6.68 27.90 -2.03
C TYR A 283 7.75 27.54 -3.07
N THR A 284 8.15 26.27 -3.15
CA THR A 284 9.19 25.81 -4.07
C THR A 284 8.80 26.00 -5.53
N SER A 285 7.52 25.83 -5.89
CA SER A 285 7.04 26.09 -7.24
C SER A 285 7.19 27.57 -7.57
N LEU A 286 6.77 28.48 -6.68
CA LEU A 286 6.80 29.92 -6.95
C LEU A 286 8.21 30.52 -7.06
N ILE A 287 9.17 30.06 -6.24
CA ILE A 287 10.54 30.60 -6.28
C ILE A 287 11.39 30.05 -7.43
N ASN A 288 11.00 28.91 -8.01
CA ASN A 288 11.70 28.24 -9.12
C ASN A 288 11.06 28.51 -10.48
N LEU A 289 10.03 29.36 -10.56
CA LEU A 289 9.51 29.83 -11.85
C LEU A 289 10.53 30.77 -12.48
N ASP A 290 10.94 30.49 -13.71
CA ASP A 290 11.74 31.42 -14.50
C ASP A 290 11.01 32.75 -14.61
N ALA A 291 11.73 33.85 -14.34
CA ALA A 291 11.23 35.19 -14.64
C ALA A 291 11.23 35.33 -16.17
N GLY A 292 10.07 35.07 -16.79
CA GLY A 292 9.85 35.34 -18.21
C GLY A 292 10.14 36.79 -18.57
#